data_AF-A0A0Q7YU84-F1
#
_entry.id   AF-A0A0Q7YU84-F1
#
_cell.length_a   1.000
_cell.length_b   1.000
_cell.length_c   1.000
_cell.angle_alpha   90.00
_cell.angle_beta   90.00
_cell.angle_gamma   90.00
#
_symmetry.space_group_name_H-M   'P 1'
#
loop_
_entity.id
_entity.type
_entity.pdbx_description
1 polymer ?
#
loop_
_entity_poly.entity_id
_entity_poly.type
_entity_poly.pdbx_seq_one_letter_code
_entity_poly.pdbx_strand_id
1 'polypeptide(L)'
;MTSGLIRSAIATIVGIVVAFGLILLFQYASASLFPAGYDTAVYDVSAEEIEAPLGTTIALIIGWFVGTFAGGWLAMRVSAGTGAGWIVAGAVMGAAIYRASSPVDEWWIFALAVLVPAAAAWLAQRATGFATPATA
;
A
#
# COMPACT_ATOMS: atom_id res chain seq x y z
N MET A 1 16.61 5.74 -26.03
CA MET A 1 16.22 4.71 -25.03
C MET A 1 16.27 5.26 -23.60
N THR A 2 17.30 6.04 -23.22
CA THR A 2 17.53 6.58 -21.86
C THR A 2 16.41 7.49 -21.34
N SER A 3 15.81 8.33 -22.20
CA SER A 3 14.74 9.25 -21.82
C SER A 3 13.47 8.53 -21.34
N GLY A 4 13.12 7.40 -21.94
CA GLY A 4 11.98 6.58 -21.54
C GLY A 4 12.20 5.89 -20.19
N LEU A 5 13.42 5.40 -19.95
CA LEU A 5 13.78 4.77 -18.68
C LEU A 5 13.76 5.78 -17.52
N ILE A 6 14.34 6.97 -17.71
CA ILE A 6 14.33 8.05 -16.70
C ILE A 6 12.89 8.47 -16.37
N ARG A 7 12.05 8.65 -17.39
CA ARG A 7 10.62 8.96 -17.20
C ARG A 7 9.91 7.88 -16.39
N SER A 8 10.15 6.60 -16.70
CA SER A 8 9.56 5.48 -15.95
C SER A 8 10.07 5.41 -14.50
N ALA A 9 11.35 5.68 -14.28
CA ALA A 9 11.93 5.70 -12.94
C ALA A 9 11.32 6.83 -12.08
N ILE A 10 11.24 8.05 -12.63
CA ILE A 10 10.61 9.19 -11.94
C ILE A 10 9.13 8.90 -11.67
N ALA A 11 8.39 8.38 -12.65
CA ALA A 11 6.99 7.99 -12.48
C ALA A 11 6.82 6.97 -11.35
N THR A 12 7.71 5.99 -11.26
CA THR A 12 7.70 4.97 -10.20
C THR A 12 7.97 5.59 -8.83
N ILE A 13 8.99 6.45 -8.71
CA ILE A 13 9.32 7.13 -7.45
C ILE A 13 8.13 7.97 -6.96
N VAL A 14 7.53 8.77 -7.85
CA VAL A 14 6.35 9.57 -7.52
C VAL A 14 5.18 8.66 -7.11
N GLY A 15 4.96 7.56 -7.82
CA GLY A 15 3.94 6.57 -7.46
C GLY A 15 4.15 5.97 -6.07
N ILE A 16 5.39 5.64 -5.70
CA ILE A 16 5.75 5.15 -4.36
C ILE A 16 5.45 6.23 -3.32
N VAL A 17 5.89 7.47 -3.54
CA VAL A 17 5.63 8.58 -2.60
C VAL A 17 4.13 8.76 -2.37
N VAL A 18 3.32 8.73 -3.43
CA VAL A 18 1.85 8.81 -3.32
C VAL A 18 1.27 7.62 -2.56
N ALA A 19 1.72 6.39 -2.87
CA ALA A 19 1.24 5.19 -2.21
C ALA A 19 1.50 5.23 -0.70
N PHE A 20 2.73 5.53 -0.30
CA PHE A 20 3.11 5.58 1.11
C PHE A 20 2.50 6.79 1.82
N GLY A 21 2.37 7.94 1.16
CA GLY A 21 1.66 9.09 1.72
C GLY A 21 0.20 8.77 2.07
N LEU A 22 -0.50 8.05 1.19
CA LEU A 22 -1.87 7.59 1.46
C LEU A 22 -1.91 6.55 2.58
N ILE A 23 -1.01 5.57 2.57
CA ILE A 23 -0.92 4.57 3.65
C ILE A 23 -0.68 5.24 5.00
N LEU A 24 0.21 6.23 5.08
CA LEU A 24 0.48 6.99 6.30
C LEU A 24 -0.76 7.78 6.75
N LEU A 25 -1.50 8.38 5.82
CA LEU A 25 -2.75 9.06 6.14
C LEU A 25 -3.78 8.11 6.76
N PHE A 26 -3.95 6.91 6.18
CA PHE A 26 -4.84 5.89 6.73
C PHE A 26 -4.40 5.43 8.12
N GLN A 27 -3.10 5.22 8.32
CA GLN A 27 -2.57 4.86 9.63
C GLN A 27 -2.81 5.95 10.66
N TYR A 28 -2.52 7.21 10.33
CA TYR A 28 -2.77 8.34 11.21
C TYR A 28 -4.26 8.48 11.58
N ALA A 29 -5.15 8.40 10.58
CA ALA A 29 -6.58 8.45 10.81
C ALA A 29 -7.07 7.26 11.67
N SER A 30 -6.52 6.07 11.46
CA SER A 30 -6.88 4.90 12.27
C SER A 30 -6.45 5.03 13.72
N ALA A 31 -5.25 5.58 13.98
CA ALA A 31 -4.72 5.77 15.32
C ALA A 31 -5.54 6.80 16.12
N SER A 32 -6.11 7.81 15.46
CA SER A 32 -6.98 8.79 16.12
C SER A 32 -8.41 8.27 16.37
N LEU A 33 -8.93 7.43 15.48
CA LEU A 33 -10.27 6.84 15.61
C LEU A 33 -10.31 5.63 16.55
N PHE A 34 -9.24 4.84 16.56
CA PHE A 34 -9.10 3.61 17.33
C PHE A 34 -7.82 3.67 18.17
N PRO A 35 -7.73 4.60 19.15
CA PRO A 35 -6.56 4.69 20.02
C PRO A 35 -6.39 3.39 20.81
N ALA A 36 -5.14 2.98 21.00
CA ALA A 36 -4.83 1.85 21.85
C ALA A 36 -5.25 2.15 23.30
N GLY A 37 -5.89 1.19 23.97
CA GLY A 37 -6.33 1.33 25.36
C GLY A 37 -5.21 1.24 26.40
N TYR A 38 -3.95 1.17 25.97
CA TYR A 38 -2.77 1.02 26.80
C TYR A 38 -1.68 2.04 26.43
N ASP A 39 -0.77 2.27 27.36
CA ASP A 39 0.33 3.21 27.16
C ASP A 39 1.40 2.62 26.23
N THR A 40 1.38 3.07 24.97
CA THR A 40 2.37 2.67 23.95
C THR A 40 3.81 3.13 24.27
N ALA A 41 4.03 3.97 25.28
CA ALA A 41 5.37 4.38 25.71
C ALA A 41 6.08 3.32 26.58
N VAL A 42 5.33 2.37 27.15
CA VAL A 42 5.87 1.27 27.96
C VAL A 42 5.79 -0.01 27.13
N TYR A 43 6.94 -0.49 26.68
CA TYR A 43 7.03 -1.80 26.03
C TYR A 43 6.89 -2.90 27.10
N ASP A 44 5.67 -3.38 27.31
CA ASP A 44 5.36 -4.48 28.22
C ASP A 44 4.98 -5.73 27.42
N VAL A 45 5.91 -6.67 27.36
CA VAL A 45 5.77 -7.98 26.70
C VAL A 45 4.65 -8.82 27.35
N SER A 46 4.32 -8.56 28.62
CA SER A 46 3.22 -9.26 29.31
C SER A 46 1.84 -8.66 29.04
N ALA A 47 1.78 -7.51 28.37
CA ALA A 47 0.55 -6.89 27.85
C ALA A 47 0.30 -7.22 26.36
N GLU A 48 1.11 -8.10 25.75
CA GLU A 48 0.99 -8.50 24.33
C GLU A 48 -0.30 -9.28 23.98
N GLU A 49 -1.14 -9.59 24.97
CA GLU A 49 -2.52 -10.09 24.76
C GLU A 49 -3.54 -8.98 24.44
N ILE A 50 -3.11 -7.72 24.33
CA ILE A 50 -4.02 -6.66 23.88
C ILE A 50 -4.16 -6.75 22.36
N GLU A 51 -5.20 -7.48 21.93
CA GLU A 51 -5.69 -7.50 20.55
C GLU A 51 -5.62 -6.08 19.96
N ALA A 52 -4.83 -5.90 18.90
CA ALA A 52 -4.82 -4.65 18.16
C ALA A 52 -6.26 -4.32 17.76
N PRO A 53 -6.76 -3.08 17.96
CA PRO A 53 -8.15 -2.78 17.67
C PRO A 53 -8.48 -3.16 16.22
N LEU A 54 -9.54 -3.97 16.03
CA LEU A 54 -9.92 -4.48 14.71
C LEU A 54 -10.08 -3.36 13.67
N GLY A 55 -10.53 -2.18 14.10
CA GLY A 55 -10.64 -0.99 13.26
C GLY A 55 -9.31 -0.54 12.65
N THR A 56 -8.22 -0.63 13.40
CA THR A 56 -6.87 -0.27 12.96
C THR A 56 -6.35 -1.25 11.93
N THR A 57 -6.61 -2.54 12.11
CA THR A 57 -6.25 -3.59 11.14
C THR A 57 -7.03 -3.44 9.84
N ILE A 58 -8.33 -3.16 9.90
CA ILE A 58 -9.15 -2.91 8.70
C ILE A 58 -8.65 -1.67 7.95
N ALA A 59 -8.39 -0.58 8.67
CA ALA A 59 -7.88 0.65 8.07
C ALA A 59 -6.51 0.46 7.42
N LEU A 60 -5.64 -0.38 8.00
CA LEU A 60 -4.35 -0.75 7.43
C LEU A 60 -4.52 -1.47 6.08
N ILE A 61 -5.38 -2.48 6.02
CA ILE A 61 -5.66 -3.24 4.79
C ILE A 61 -6.25 -2.32 3.70
N ILE A 62 -7.18 -1.43 4.06
CA ILE A 62 -7.74 -0.43 3.15
C ILE A 62 -6.63 0.52 2.66
N GLY A 63 -5.75 0.96 3.56
CA GLY A 63 -4.61 1.81 3.23
C GLY A 63 -3.68 1.14 2.21
N TRP A 64 -3.35 -0.14 2.39
CA TRP A 64 -2.55 -0.90 1.42
C TRP A 64 -3.20 -0.95 0.04
N PHE A 65 -4.50 -1.21 0.00
CA PHE A 65 -5.26 -1.22 -1.25
C PHE A 65 -5.25 0.15 -1.94
N VAL A 66 -5.69 1.20 -1.23
CA VAL A 66 -5.85 2.55 -1.78
C VAL A 66 -4.50 3.15 -2.18
N GLY A 67 -3.48 3.00 -1.34
CA GLY A 67 -2.13 3.46 -1.64
C GLY A 67 -1.55 2.77 -2.87
N THR A 68 -1.61 1.44 -2.93
CA THR A 68 -1.11 0.68 -4.10
C THR A 68 -1.86 1.02 -5.37
N PHE A 69 -3.19 1.10 -5.30
CA PHE A 69 -4.01 1.42 -6.46
C PHE A 69 -3.68 2.82 -7.00
N ALA A 70 -3.72 3.85 -6.16
CA ALA A 70 -3.51 5.23 -6.58
C ALA A 70 -2.06 5.48 -7.05
N GLY A 71 -1.07 5.03 -6.28
CA GLY A 71 0.34 5.18 -6.63
C GLY A 71 0.71 4.37 -7.88
N GLY A 72 0.21 3.13 -7.98
CA GLY A 72 0.42 2.26 -9.12
C GLY A 72 -0.23 2.81 -10.39
N TRP A 73 -1.49 3.23 -10.32
CA TRP A 73 -2.21 3.84 -11.44
C TRP A 73 -1.51 5.10 -11.96
N LEU A 74 -1.07 5.98 -11.05
CA LEU A 74 -0.33 7.19 -11.39
C LEU A 74 0.99 6.86 -12.10
N ALA A 75 1.77 5.93 -11.53
CA ALA A 75 3.03 5.49 -12.11
C ALA A 75 2.84 4.90 -13.51
N MET A 76 1.80 4.09 -13.72
CA MET A 76 1.49 3.50 -15.03
C MET A 76 1.10 4.56 -16.06
N ARG A 77 0.27 5.54 -15.67
CA ARG A 77 -0.12 6.64 -16.56
C ARG A 77 1.07 7.49 -16.99
N VAL A 78 1.92 7.88 -16.04
CA VAL A 78 3.06 8.76 -16.34
C VAL A 78 4.15 8.02 -17.11
N SER A 79 4.41 6.74 -16.80
CA SER A 79 5.41 5.95 -17.52
C SER A 79 4.98 5.48 -18.92
N ALA A 80 3.67 5.49 -19.23
CA ALA A 80 3.08 4.86 -20.42
C ALA A 80 3.39 3.35 -20.55
N GLY A 81 3.53 2.67 -19.41
CA GLY A 81 3.71 1.24 -19.32
C GLY A 81 3.17 0.69 -18.00
N THR A 82 2.95 -0.62 -17.92
CA THR A 82 2.37 -1.26 -16.72
C THR A 82 3.42 -1.57 -15.66
N GLY A 83 4.69 -1.74 -16.06
CA GLY A 83 5.78 -2.18 -15.16
C GLY A 83 6.00 -1.26 -13.97
N ALA A 84 5.93 0.07 -14.16
CA ALA A 84 6.14 1.05 -13.10
C ALA A 84 5.16 0.86 -11.94
N GLY A 85 3.88 0.55 -12.21
CA GLY A 85 2.90 0.34 -11.15
C GLY A 85 3.06 -0.99 -10.42
N TRP A 86 3.58 -2.03 -11.07
CA TRP A 86 3.93 -3.28 -10.39
C TRP A 86 5.15 -3.12 -9.47
N ILE A 87 6.08 -2.21 -9.78
CA ILE A 87 7.17 -1.86 -8.87
C ILE A 87 6.63 -1.14 -7.63
N VAL A 88 5.67 -0.21 -7.79
CA VAL A 88 4.97 0.41 -6.64
C VAL A 88 4.30 -0.66 -5.78
N ALA A 89 3.60 -1.61 -6.39
CA ALA A 89 2.96 -2.71 -5.69
C ALA A 89 3.97 -3.55 -4.91
N GLY A 90 5.10 -3.91 -5.51
CA GLY A 90 6.17 -4.65 -4.84
C GLY A 90 6.76 -3.90 -3.64
N ALA A 91 6.92 -2.57 -3.74
CA ALA A 91 7.35 -1.75 -2.62
C ALA A 91 6.34 -1.76 -1.46
N VAL A 92 5.04 -1.67 -1.76
CA VAL A 92 3.99 -1.75 -0.74
C VAL A 92 3.92 -3.15 -0.13
N MET A 93 4.02 -4.23 -0.92
CA MET A 93 4.08 -5.61 -0.40
C MET A 93 5.23 -5.80 0.56
N GLY A 94 6.44 -5.33 0.21
CA GLY A 94 7.61 -5.41 1.09
C GLY A 94 7.37 -4.72 2.43
N ALA A 95 6.78 -3.52 2.41
CA ALA A 95 6.44 -2.80 3.64
C ALA A 95 5.31 -3.49 4.43
N ALA A 96 4.31 -4.05 3.76
CA ALA A 96 3.21 -4.77 4.40
C ALA A 96 3.70 -6.08 5.05
N ILE A 97 4.57 -6.84 4.38
CA ILE A 97 5.21 -8.04 4.92
C ILE A 97 6.09 -7.69 6.13
N TYR A 98 6.90 -6.63 6.03
CA TYR A 98 7.71 -6.16 7.16
C TYR A 98 6.83 -5.86 8.37
N ARG A 99 5.68 -5.21 8.15
CA ARG A 99 4.74 -4.93 9.23
C ARG A 99 4.06 -6.18 9.79
N ALA A 100 3.71 -7.14 8.93
CA ALA A 100 3.12 -8.41 9.33
C ALA A 100 4.10 -9.35 10.05
N SER A 101 5.40 -9.04 10.08
CA SER A 101 6.42 -9.86 10.72
C SER A 101 6.52 -9.73 12.23
N SER A 102 5.58 -9.02 12.86
CA SER A 102 5.52 -8.96 14.33
C SER A 102 5.11 -10.33 14.90
N PRO A 103 5.61 -10.75 16.08
CA PRO A 103 5.40 -12.09 16.64
C PRO A 103 3.93 -12.49 16.89
N VAL A 104 3.02 -11.51 16.83
CA VAL A 104 1.60 -11.63 17.18
C VAL A 104 0.72 -11.87 15.95
N ASP A 105 1.25 -11.65 14.74
CA ASP A 105 0.42 -11.60 13.53
C ASP A 105 0.12 -12.99 12.96
N GLU A 106 -1.17 -13.28 12.83
CA GLU A 106 -1.70 -14.49 12.22
C GLU A 106 -1.30 -14.61 10.73
N TRP A 107 -1.05 -15.83 10.25
CA TRP A 107 -0.58 -16.14 8.88
C TRP A 107 -1.43 -15.50 7.75
N TRP A 108 -2.70 -15.19 8.01
CA TRP A 108 -3.58 -14.56 7.03
C TRP A 108 -3.20 -13.09 6.77
N ILE A 109 -2.59 -12.38 7.72
CA ILE A 109 -2.13 -11.00 7.51
C ILE A 109 -1.00 -10.99 6.47
N PHE A 110 -0.08 -11.97 6.52
CA PHE A 110 0.94 -12.15 5.49
C PHE A 110 0.32 -12.42 4.11
N ALA A 111 -0.72 -13.25 4.04
CA ALA A 111 -1.42 -13.50 2.78
C ALA A 111 -2.04 -12.21 2.23
N LEU A 112 -2.72 -11.42 3.08
CA LEU A 112 -3.31 -10.14 2.67
C LEU A 112 -2.25 -9.08 2.31
N ALA A 113 -1.11 -9.05 2.98
CA ALA A 113 0.01 -8.16 2.67
C ALA A 113 0.52 -8.32 1.23
N VAL A 114 0.32 -9.49 0.63
CA VAL A 114 0.65 -9.76 -0.78
C VAL A 114 -0.57 -9.61 -1.68
N LEU A 115 -1.68 -10.27 -1.33
CA LEU A 115 -2.86 -10.35 -2.20
C LEU A 115 -3.53 -9.00 -2.40
N VAL A 116 -3.59 -8.15 -1.36
CA VAL A 116 -4.29 -6.87 -1.43
C VAL A 116 -3.55 -5.87 -2.34
N PRO A 117 -2.23 -5.62 -2.18
CA PRO A 117 -1.47 -4.81 -3.13
C PRO A 117 -1.47 -5.39 -4.56
N ALA A 118 -1.43 -6.73 -4.70
CA ALA A 118 -1.46 -7.37 -6.02
C ALA A 118 -2.79 -7.11 -6.73
N ALA A 119 -3.91 -7.29 -6.03
CA ALA A 119 -5.25 -7.00 -6.55
C ALA A 119 -5.42 -5.52 -6.89
N ALA A 120 -4.92 -4.62 -6.03
CA ALA A 120 -4.92 -3.18 -6.28
C ALA A 120 -4.13 -2.79 -7.53
N ALA A 121 -2.93 -3.35 -7.72
CA ALA A 121 -2.10 -3.10 -8.89
C ALA A 121 -2.73 -3.61 -10.18
N TRP A 122 -3.35 -4.79 -10.13
CA TRP A 122 -4.09 -5.36 -11.25
C TRP A 122 -5.31 -4.51 -11.62
N LEU A 123 -6.07 -4.02 -10.64
CA LEU A 123 -7.19 -3.10 -10.87
C LEU A 123 -6.70 -1.76 -11.45
N ALA A 124 -5.61 -1.21 -10.92
CA ALA A 124 -4.99 0.01 -11.42
C ALA A 124 -4.60 -0.13 -12.90
N GLN A 125 -3.97 -1.26 -13.26
CA GLN A 125 -3.63 -1.58 -14.64
C GLN A 125 -4.87 -1.56 -15.55
N ARG A 126 -5.98 -2.17 -15.14
CA ARG A 126 -7.23 -2.13 -15.92
C ARG A 126 -7.81 -0.72 -16.03
N ALA A 127 -7.78 0.05 -14.94
CA ALA A 127 -8.25 1.43 -14.93
C ALA A 127 -7.42 2.37 -15.84
N THR A 128 -6.16 2.02 -16.16
CA THR A 128 -5.40 2.76 -17.17
C THR A 128 -5.83 2.44 -18.60
N GLY A 129 -6.29 1.20 -18.88
CA GLY A 129 -6.74 0.78 -20.21
C GLY A 129 -8.07 1.41 -20.67
N PHE A 130 -8.97 1.72 -19.73
CA PHE A 130 -10.25 2.39 -20.06
C PHE A 130 -10.09 3.88 -20.43
N ALA A 131 -8.91 4.45 -20.25
CA ALA A 131 -8.67 5.88 -20.42
C ALA A 131 -8.02 6.26 -21.74
N THR A 132 -7.73 5.29 -22.61
CA THR A 132 -7.36 5.56 -24.00
C THR A 132 -8.65 5.96 -24.73
N PRO A 133 -8.79 7.21 -25.21
CA PRO A 133 -9.97 7.59 -25.98
C PRO A 133 -10.06 6.70 -27.21
N ALA A 134 -11.25 6.16 -27.50
CA ALA A 134 -11.52 5.60 -28.81
C ALA A 134 -11.27 6.71 -29.83
N THR A 135 -10.18 6.61 -30.59
CA THR A 135 -9.98 7.43 -31.78
C THR A 135 -11.07 7.02 -32.77
N ALA A 136 -12.13 7.83 -32.84
CA ALA A 136 -13.11 7.83 -33.91
C ALA A 136 -12.58 8.64 -35.09
#